data_AF-A0A8T1F5N4-F1
#
_entry.id   AF-A0A8T1F5N4-F1
#
_cell.length_a   1.000
_cell.length_b   1.000
_cell.length_c   1.000
_cell.angle_alpha   90.00
_cell.angle_beta   90.00
_cell.angle_gamma   90.00
#
_symmetry.space_group_name_H-M   'P 1'
#
loop_
_entity.id
_entity.type
_entity.pdbx_description
1 polymer ?
#
loop_
_entity_poly.entity_id
_entity_poly.type
_entity_poly.pdbx_seq_one_letter_code
_entity_poly.pdbx_strand_id
1 'polypeptide(L)'
;MVVSMDEFRTSKLCSQCHQSLSSVQYPTPVFPKGVQKPKRRKMKGKILPRDWSRAEIKSKHCHVVLRCENEDCEARYWDRDVNAAINMLELLKSEVQGRGRMEPFRRS
;
A
#
# COMPACT_ATOMS: atom_id res chain seq x y z
N MET A 1 19.12 -18.26 9.37
CA MET A 1 18.74 -17.80 10.72
C MET A 1 17.54 -16.88 10.58
N VAL A 2 16.48 -17.09 11.35
CA VAL A 2 15.27 -16.26 11.37
C VAL A 2 15.17 -15.67 12.78
N VAL A 3 14.95 -14.35 12.87
CA VAL A 3 14.89 -13.63 14.14
C VAL A 3 13.50 -13.01 14.28
N SER A 4 12.88 -13.18 15.44
CA SER A 4 11.61 -12.54 15.77
C SER A 4 11.85 -11.06 16.12
N MET A 5 11.13 -10.16 15.46
CA MET A 5 11.23 -8.72 15.70
C MET A 5 9.83 -8.11 15.87
N ASP A 6 9.71 -7.12 16.74
CA ASP A 6 8.47 -6.36 16.91
C ASP A 6 8.21 -5.47 15.68
N GLU A 7 7.02 -5.59 15.10
CA GLU A 7 6.58 -4.86 13.90
C GLU A 7 6.00 -3.46 14.19
N PHE A 8 6.08 -2.98 15.43
CA PHE A 8 5.45 -1.71 15.83
C PHE A 8 5.72 -0.56 14.84
N ARG A 9 4.63 -0.04 14.25
CA ARG A 9 4.56 1.07 13.27
C ARG A 9 5.30 0.87 11.94
N THR A 10 5.82 -0.31 11.62
CA THR A 10 6.57 -0.54 10.38
C THR A 10 5.74 -0.31 9.12
N SER A 11 4.44 -0.60 9.13
CA SER A 11 3.53 -0.28 8.02
C SER A 11 2.99 1.15 8.03
N LYS A 12 3.21 1.91 9.11
CA LYS A 12 2.63 3.25 9.34
C LYS A 12 3.60 4.39 9.08
N LEU A 13 4.91 4.12 9.08
CA LEU A 13 5.95 5.12 8.86
C LEU A 13 6.65 4.91 7.52
N CYS A 14 6.97 6.01 6.85
CA CYS A 14 7.71 6.00 5.61
C CYS A 14 9.12 5.46 5.84
N SER A 15 9.54 4.49 5.03
CA SER A 15 10.89 3.91 5.13
C SER A 15 12.03 4.84 4.72
N GLN A 16 11.73 5.97 4.07
CA GLN A 16 12.73 6.95 3.64
C GLN A 16 12.92 8.09 4.65
N CYS A 17 11.83 8.57 5.26
CA CYS A 17 11.85 9.78 6.10
C CYS A 17 11.18 9.61 7.47
N HIS A 18 10.65 8.42 7.78
CA HIS A 18 9.95 8.08 9.02
C HIS A 18 8.72 8.95 9.38
N GLN A 19 8.24 9.76 8.45
CA GLN A 19 6.97 10.49 8.59
C GLN A 19 5.78 9.51 8.42
N SER A 20 4.64 9.84 9.02
CA SER A 20 3.42 9.05 8.91
C SER A 20 2.96 8.84 7.46
N LEU A 21 2.35 7.68 7.24
CA LEU A 21 1.73 7.29 6.00
C LEU A 21 0.20 7.32 6.14
N SER A 22 -0.47 7.95 5.18
CA SER A 22 -1.92 8.11 5.14
C SER A 22 -2.55 7.22 4.06
N SER A 23 -3.78 6.77 4.28
CA SER A 23 -4.53 6.02 3.27
C SER A 23 -4.92 6.90 2.10
N VAL A 24 -4.82 6.38 0.88
CA VAL A 24 -5.22 7.11 -0.33
C VAL A 24 -6.61 6.69 -0.78
N GLN A 25 -7.32 7.58 -1.45
CA GLN A 25 -8.52 7.23 -2.19
C GLN A 25 -8.26 7.31 -3.69
N TYR A 26 -8.87 6.41 -4.45
CA TYR A 26 -8.74 6.38 -5.91
C TYR A 26 -10.11 6.24 -6.60
N PRO A 27 -10.29 6.93 -7.74
CA PRO A 27 -11.50 6.79 -8.54
C PRO A 27 -11.54 5.38 -9.13
N THR A 28 -12.61 4.65 -8.82
CA THR A 28 -12.81 3.27 -9.29
C THR A 28 -14.16 3.16 -10.00
N PRO A 29 -14.24 2.49 -11.16
CA PRO A 29 -15.52 2.15 -11.77
C PRO A 29 -16.26 1.11 -10.92
N VAL A 30 -17.48 1.44 -10.52
CA VAL A 30 -18.36 0.59 -9.72
C VAL A 30 -19.69 0.44 -10.44
N PHE A 31 -20.22 -0.78 -10.51
CA PHE A 31 -21.54 -1.00 -11.09
C PHE A 31 -22.63 -0.81 -10.02
N PRO A 32 -23.74 -0.12 -10.34
CA PRO A 32 -24.87 0.03 -9.45
C PRO A 32 -25.47 -1.30 -9.01
N LYS A 33 -26.16 -1.32 -7.86
CA LYS A 33 -26.91 -2.50 -7.42
C LYS A 33 -27.95 -2.88 -8.49
N GLY A 34 -28.05 -4.16 -8.81
CA GLY A 34 -28.94 -4.67 -9.87
C GLY A 34 -28.34 -4.66 -11.28
N VAL A 35 -27.20 -3.99 -11.51
CA VAL A 35 -26.48 -4.05 -12.79
C VAL A 35 -25.42 -5.14 -12.72
N GLN A 36 -25.56 -6.17 -13.56
CA GLN A 36 -24.55 -7.22 -13.65
C GLN A 36 -23.25 -6.68 -14.25
N LYS A 37 -22.12 -6.99 -13.61
CA LYS A 37 -20.80 -6.69 -14.18
C LYS A 37 -20.63 -7.42 -15.51
N PRO A 38 -20.11 -6.76 -16.57
CA PRO A 38 -19.86 -7.38 -17.86
C PRO A 38 -18.88 -8.55 -17.69
N LYS A 39 -19.31 -9.75 -18.10
CA LYS A 39 -18.45 -10.93 -18.10
C LYS A 39 -17.38 -10.82 -19.19
N ARG A 40 -16.20 -11.40 -18.95
CA ARG A 40 -15.15 -11.48 -19.97
C ARG A 40 -15.64 -12.40 -21.09
N ARG A 41 -15.65 -11.92 -22.33
CA ARG A 41 -16.06 -12.70 -23.50
C ARG A 41 -14.87 -12.88 -24.45
N LYS A 42 -14.81 -14.05 -25.09
CA LYS A 42 -13.85 -14.35 -26.16
C LYS A 42 -14.63 -14.71 -27.41
N MET A 43 -14.18 -14.23 -28.57
CA MET A 43 -14.75 -14.57 -29.87
C MET A 43 -13.61 -14.87 -30.84
N LYS A 44 -13.62 -16.07 -31.44
CA LYS A 44 -12.56 -16.54 -32.35
C LYS A 44 -11.15 -16.31 -31.80
N GLY A 45 -10.92 -16.68 -30.53
CA GLY A 45 -9.64 -16.51 -29.85
C GLY A 45 -9.32 -15.09 -29.34
N LYS A 46 -10.03 -14.05 -29.82
CA LYS A 46 -9.81 -12.66 -29.40
C LYS A 46 -10.65 -12.30 -28.17
N ILE A 47 -10.06 -11.61 -27.20
CA ILE A 47 -10.76 -11.11 -26.01
C ILE A 47 -11.50 -9.83 -26.39
N LEU A 48 -12.81 -9.81 -26.19
CA LEU A 48 -13.62 -8.61 -26.44
C LEU A 48 -13.49 -7.62 -25.26
N PRO A 49 -13.49 -6.30 -25.53
CA PRO A 49 -13.58 -5.28 -24.49
C PRO A 49 -14.81 -5.48 -23.62
N ARG A 50 -14.68 -5.21 -22.32
CA ARG A 50 -15.84 -5.15 -21.41
C ARG A 50 -16.55 -3.83 -21.61
N ASP A 51 -17.88 -3.88 -21.69
CA ASP A 51 -18.71 -2.68 -21.72
C ASP A 51 -18.83 -2.07 -20.32
N TRP A 52 -18.16 -0.94 -20.10
CA TRP A 52 -18.17 -0.19 -18.85
C TRP A 52 -19.10 1.03 -18.89
N SER A 53 -19.93 1.19 -19.93
CA SER A 53 -20.82 2.35 -20.11
C SER A 53 -21.75 2.61 -18.92
N ARG A 54 -22.16 1.54 -18.22
CA ARG A 54 -23.04 1.61 -17.03
C ARG A 54 -22.29 1.69 -15.70
N ALA A 55 -20.97 1.81 -15.71
CA ALA A 55 -20.19 1.95 -14.49
C ALA A 55 -20.18 3.41 -14.03
N GLU A 56 -20.35 3.62 -12.73
CA GLU A 56 -20.21 4.91 -12.07
C GLU A 56 -18.81 5.02 -11.47
N ILE A 57 -18.18 6.20 -11.56
CA ILE A 57 -16.92 6.44 -10.87
C ILE A 57 -17.21 6.79 -9.40
N LYS A 58 -16.65 6.01 -8.48
CA LYS A 58 -16.71 6.31 -7.04
C LYS A 58 -15.33 6.29 -6.43
N SER A 59 -15.12 7.17 -5.46
CA SER A 59 -13.91 7.18 -4.65
C SER A 59 -13.92 5.97 -3.72
N LYS A 60 -12.81 5.23 -3.69
CA LYS A 60 -12.62 4.09 -2.77
C LYS A 60 -11.29 4.20 -2.05
N HIS A 61 -11.28 3.82 -0.78
CA HIS A 61 -10.04 3.69 -0.03
C HIS A 61 -9.16 2.56 -0.60
N CYS A 62 -7.89 2.86 -0.82
CA CYS A 62 -6.85 1.87 -1.07
C CYS A 62 -6.20 1.51 0.25
N HIS A 63 -6.25 0.23 0.62
CA HIS A 63 -5.50 -0.26 1.76
C HIS A 63 -4.06 -0.66 1.37
N VAL A 64 -3.83 -0.99 0.10
CA VAL A 64 -2.53 -1.48 -0.39
C VAL A 64 -1.53 -0.34 -0.60
N VAL A 65 -2.00 0.82 -1.06
CA VAL A 65 -1.16 1.98 -1.34
C VAL A 65 -1.36 3.02 -0.23
N LEU A 66 -0.25 3.59 0.23
CA LEU A 66 -0.22 4.67 1.22
C LEU A 66 0.53 5.88 0.65
N ARG A 67 0.19 7.09 1.11
CA ARG A 67 0.90 8.32 0.76
C ARG A 67 1.70 8.82 1.96
N CYS A 68 2.96 9.19 1.75
CA CYS A 68 3.74 9.88 2.76
C CYS A 68 3.21 11.29 2.98
N GLU A 69 3.02 11.66 4.25
CA GLU A 69 2.58 13.00 4.63
C GLU A 69 3.66 14.08 4.43
N ASN A 70 4.93 13.67 4.31
CA ASN A 70 5.99 14.60 3.92
C ASN A 70 5.94 14.83 2.40
N GLU A 71 5.55 16.03 1.98
CA GLU A 71 5.40 16.40 0.56
C GLU A 71 6.74 16.41 -0.20
N ASP A 72 7.84 16.64 0.51
CA ASP A 72 9.19 16.65 -0.04
C ASP A 72 9.84 15.25 -0.08
N CYS A 73 9.14 14.22 0.40
CA CYS A 73 9.65 12.85 0.33
C CYS A 73 9.59 12.32 -1.10
N GLU A 74 10.75 11.92 -1.65
CA GLU A 74 10.87 11.40 -3.02
C GLU A 74 9.98 10.19 -3.30
N ALA A 75 9.78 9.31 -2.31
CA ALA A 75 8.97 8.11 -2.48
C ALA A 75 7.50 8.46 -2.79
N ARG A 76 6.95 9.51 -2.15
CA ARG A 76 5.55 9.99 -2.18
C ARG A 76 4.47 8.95 -1.86
N TYR A 77 4.46 7.81 -2.53
CA TYR A 77 3.55 6.69 -2.36
C TYR A 77 4.32 5.40 -2.07
N TRP A 78 3.69 4.53 -1.30
CA TRP A 78 4.22 3.23 -0.92
C TRP A 78 3.21 2.14 -1.14
N ASP A 79 3.66 1.00 -1.67
CA ASP A 79 3.02 -0.26 -1.32
C ASP A 79 3.25 -0.53 0.17
N ARG A 80 2.16 -0.80 0.90
CA ARG A 80 2.15 -0.95 2.36
C ARG A 80 3.11 -2.05 2.81
N ASP A 81 3.10 -3.18 2.12
CA ASP A 81 3.84 -4.37 2.53
C ASP A 81 5.33 -4.20 2.18
N VAL A 82 5.64 -3.60 1.02
CA VAL A 82 7.01 -3.24 0.67
C VAL A 82 7.60 -2.25 1.68
N ASN A 83 6.87 -1.21 2.05
CA ASN A 83 7.33 -0.25 3.04
C ASN A 83 7.58 -0.89 4.41
N ALA A 84 6.65 -1.74 4.86
CA ALA A 84 6.80 -2.47 6.12
C ALA A 84 8.03 -3.38 6.10
N ALA A 85 8.26 -4.09 4.99
CA ALA A 85 9.41 -4.98 4.83
C ALA A 85 10.75 -4.21 4.86
N ILE A 86 10.84 -3.04 4.21
CA ILE A 86 12.04 -2.19 4.27
C ILE A 86 12.30 -1.74 5.70
N ASN A 87 11.28 -1.27 6.42
CA ASN A 87 11.41 -0.86 7.81
C ASN A 87 11.86 -2.02 8.72
N MET A 88 11.30 -3.22 8.54
CA MET A 88 11.72 -4.42 9.28
C MET A 88 13.19 -4.77 9.01
N LEU A 89 13.63 -4.68 7.75
CA LEU A 89 15.02 -4.92 7.39
C LEU A 89 15.97 -3.90 8.04
N GLU A 90 15.59 -2.63 8.06
CA GLU A 90 16.43 -1.58 8.65
C GLU A 90 16.53 -1.72 10.17
N LEU A 91 15.42 -2.11 10.83
CA LEU A 91 15.43 -2.47 12.25
C LEU A 91 16.37 -3.65 12.52
N LEU A 92 16.34 -4.70 11.69
CA LEU A 92 17.23 -5.86 11.84
C LEU A 92 18.70 -5.45 11.71
N LYS A 93 19.04 -4.63 10.72
CA LYS A 93 20.42 -4.11 10.57
C LYS A 93 20.87 -3.33 11.80
N SER A 94 20.02 -2.44 12.32
CA SER A 94 20.30 -1.65 13.52
C SER A 94 20.58 -2.53 14.74
N GLU A 95 19.78 -3.58 14.92
CA GLU A 95 19.96 -4.56 16.00
C GLU A 95 21.28 -5.35 15.85
N VAL A 96 21.57 -5.86 14.66
CA VAL A 96 22.82 -6.59 14.36
C VAL A 96 24.05 -5.72 14.57
N GLN A 97 23.93 -4.40 14.36
CA GLN A 97 24.99 -3.42 14.62
C GLN A 97 25.09 -2.97 16.08
N GLY A 98 24.23 -3.48 16.99
CA GLY A 98 24.22 -3.11 18.41
C GLY A 98 23.70 -1.69 18.69
N ARG A 99 23.05 -1.05 17.71
CA ARG A 99 22.44 0.29 17.87
C ARG A 99 21.06 0.24 18.53
N GLY A 100 20.49 -0.98 18.61
CA GLY A 100 19.16 -1.22 19.14
C GLY A 100 18.06 -0.71 18.21
N ARG A 101 16.84 -0.59 18.76
CA ARG A 101 15.66 -0.16 18.00
C ARG A 101 15.70 1.34 17.68
N MET A 102 15.46 1.68 16.42
CA MET A 102 15.38 3.07 15.95
C MET A 102 14.22 3.83 16.63
N GLU A 103 14.47 5.08 17.02
CA GLU A 103 13.53 5.95 17.77
C GLU A 103 12.09 5.97 17.23
N PRO A 104 11.83 6.17 15.92
CA PRO A 104 10.46 6.27 15.40
C PRO A 104 9.61 5.00 15.62
N PHE A 105 10.28 3.86 15.83
CA PHE A 105 9.67 2.56 16.00
C PHE A 105 9.68 2.06 17.45
N ARG A 106 10.17 2.85 18.42
CA ARG A 106 10.08 2.50 19.84
C ARG A 106 8.63 2.62 20.33
N ARG A 107 8.24 1.73 21.24
CA ARG A 107 7.00 1.90 22.01
C ARG A 107 7.29 2.92 23.10
N SER A 108 6.49 3.99 23.17
CA SER A 108 6.47 4.96 24.27
C SER A 108 5.99 4.31 25.56
#